data_AF-A0A8J4EDB2-F1
#
_entry.id   AF-A0A8J4EDB2-F1
#
_cell.length_a   1.000
_cell.length_b   1.000
_cell.length_c   1.000
_cell.angle_alpha   90.00
_cell.angle_beta   90.00
_cell.angle_gamma   90.00
#
_symmetry.space_group_name_H-M   'P 1'
#
loop_
_entity.id
_entity.type
_entity.pdbx_description
1 polymer ?
#
loop_
_entity_poly.entity_id
_entity_poly.type
_entity_poly.pdbx_seq_one_letter_code
_entity_poly.pdbx_strand_id
1 'polypeptide(L)'
;MSAVFESGSDDRVRAVVDSAGRLVDITISPELLRSPARNVAQAVFEAVTGAQRAASRPSDGTVALERQLADALAEVTVDADRRLAELATLVGDLRRHEGR
;
A
#
# COMPACT_ATOMS: atom_id res chain seq x y z
N MET A 1 9.40 -9.51 -4.63
CA MET A 1 9.52 -8.86 -3.31
C MET A 1 8.58 -9.61 -2.37
N SER A 2 9.11 -10.43 -1.46
CA SER A 2 8.30 -11.24 -0.54
C SER A 2 8.14 -10.46 0.76
N ALA A 3 6.90 -10.13 1.12
CA ALA A 3 6.60 -9.49 2.39
C ALA A 3 6.36 -10.58 3.43
N VAL A 4 7.16 -10.59 4.50
CA VAL A 4 7.01 -11.57 5.58
C VAL A 4 6.02 -10.98 6.59
N PHE A 5 4.86 -11.61 6.72
CA PHE A 5 3.86 -11.24 7.70
C PHE A 5 3.79 -12.31 8.79
N GLU A 6 4.08 -11.92 10.03
CA GLU A 6 3.92 -12.80 11.19
C GLU A 6 2.56 -12.57 11.82
N SER A 7 1.74 -13.62 11.84
CA SER A 7 0.45 -13.62 12.51
C SER A 7 0.20 -15.03 13.03
N GLY A 8 0.36 -15.24 14.33
CA GLY A 8 -0.02 -16.48 15.01
C GLY A 8 -0.20 -16.19 16.49
N SER A 9 -1.35 -16.58 17.05
CA SER A 9 -1.82 -16.22 18.39
C SER A 9 -1.02 -16.83 19.57
N ASP A 10 0.20 -17.32 19.35
CA ASP A 10 1.07 -17.87 20.41
C ASP A 10 2.46 -18.30 19.86
N ASP A 11 2.97 -17.71 18.78
CA ASP A 11 4.21 -18.14 18.06
C ASP A 11 4.22 -19.62 17.56
N ARG A 12 3.10 -20.35 17.70
CA ARG A 12 3.02 -21.78 17.37
C ARG A 12 2.81 -22.08 15.89
N VAL A 13 2.31 -21.12 15.11
CA VAL A 13 2.18 -21.24 13.65
C VAL A 13 2.56 -19.92 13.00
N ARG A 14 3.44 -19.99 12.00
CA ARG A 14 3.87 -18.86 11.18
C ARG A 14 3.51 -19.14 9.74
N ALA A 15 2.73 -18.25 9.12
CA ALA A 15 2.37 -18.34 7.71
C ALA A 15 2.97 -17.16 6.96
N VAL A 16 3.69 -17.42 5.87
CA VAL A 16 4.27 -16.39 5.00
C VAL A 16 3.48 -16.35 3.71
N VAL A 17 3.05 -15.16 3.30
CA VAL A 17 2.30 -14.94 2.06
C VAL A 17 3.04 -13.98 1.12
N ASP A 18 2.86 -14.15 -0.19
CA ASP A 18 3.38 -13.19 -1.17
C ASP A 18 2.54 -11.89 -1.20
N SER A 19 2.96 -10.92 -2.01
CA SER A 19 2.24 -9.65 -2.20
C SER A 19 0.86 -9.82 -2.86
N ALA A 20 0.55 -11.00 -3.41
CA ALA A 20 -0.76 -11.35 -3.93
C ALA A 20 -1.62 -12.12 -2.90
N GLY A 21 -1.13 -12.28 -1.66
CA GLY A 21 -1.82 -13.02 -0.61
C GLY A 21 -1.76 -14.55 -0.76
N ARG A 22 -0.89 -15.08 -1.61
CA ARG A 22 -0.70 -16.52 -1.79
C ARG A 22 0.26 -17.07 -0.74
N LEU A 23 -0.09 -18.18 -0.10
CA LEU A 23 0.78 -18.86 0.86
C LEU A 23 2.05 -19.36 0.16
N VAL A 24 3.20 -18.95 0.67
CA VAL A 24 4.51 -19.37 0.14
C VAL A 24 5.30 -20.23 1.13
N ASP A 25 5.04 -20.09 2.43
CA ASP A 25 5.66 -20.91 3.46
C ASP A 25 4.76 -21.02 4.70
N ILE A 26 4.87 -22.13 5.41
CA ILE A 26 4.22 -22.35 6.69
C ILE A 26 5.14 -23.11 7.64
N THR A 27 5.38 -22.54 8.82
CA THR A 27 6.12 -23.19 9.90
C THR A 27 5.17 -23.49 11.05
N ILE A 28 5.20 -24.73 11.52
CA ILE A 28 4.36 -25.20 12.64
C ILE A 28 5.28 -25.66 13.77
N SER A 29 5.06 -25.15 14.98
CA SER A 29 5.79 -25.60 16.16
C SER A 29 5.53 -27.09 16.43
N PRO A 30 6.57 -27.91 16.69
CA PRO A 30 6.40 -29.33 16.98
C PRO A 30 5.46 -29.61 18.16
N GLU A 31 5.38 -28.68 19.11
CA GLU A 31 4.51 -28.80 20.29
C GLU A 31 3.03 -28.78 19.91
N LEU A 32 2.67 -28.02 18.86
CA LEU A 32 1.30 -27.96 18.36
C LEU A 32 0.88 -29.28 17.72
N LEU A 33 1.81 -30.03 17.14
CA LEU A 33 1.54 -31.36 16.56
C LEU A 33 1.11 -32.40 17.61
N ARG A 34 1.34 -32.14 18.89
CA ARG A 34 0.84 -32.97 20.01
C ARG A 34 -0.62 -32.66 20.39
N SER A 35 -1.21 -31.61 19.82
CA SER A 35 -2.59 -31.21 20.06
C SER A 35 -3.57 -31.99 19.19
N PRO A 36 -4.87 -32.01 19.53
CA PRO A 36 -5.90 -32.56 18.67
C PRO A 36 -5.89 -31.93 17.28
N ALA A 37 -6.09 -32.73 16.23
CA ALA A 37 -6.03 -32.28 14.83
C ALA A 37 -6.91 -31.05 14.55
N ARG A 38 -8.07 -30.95 15.22
CA ARG A 38 -8.96 -29.79 15.13
C ARG A 38 -8.29 -28.49 15.57
N ASN A 39 -7.47 -28.53 16.63
CA ASN A 39 -6.77 -27.36 17.15
C ASN A 39 -5.62 -26.96 16.23
N VAL A 40 -4.91 -27.94 15.65
CA VAL A 40 -3.88 -27.68 14.64
C VAL A 40 -4.49 -27.01 13.41
N ALA A 41 -5.60 -27.56 12.90
CA ALA A 41 -6.30 -27.00 11.74
C ALA A 41 -6.81 -25.56 12.02
N GLN A 42 -7.36 -25.32 13.20
CA GLN A 42 -7.79 -23.98 13.60
C GLN A 42 -6.63 -22.99 13.67
N ALA A 43 -5.51 -23.35 14.31
CA ALA A 43 -4.34 -22.49 14.41
C ALA A 43 -3.72 -22.17 13.04
N VAL A 44 -3.65 -23.16 12.14
CA VAL A 44 -3.20 -22.96 10.76
C VAL A 44 -4.14 -22.03 10.02
N PHE A 45 -5.45 -22.22 10.13
CA PHE A 45 -6.43 -21.35 9.49
C PHE A 45 -6.31 -19.90 9.98
N GLU A 46 -6.20 -19.69 11.30
CA GLU A 46 -6.03 -18.36 11.89
C GLU A 46 -4.75 -17.68 11.40
N ALA A 47 -3.63 -18.40 11.36
CA ALA A 47 -2.35 -17.87 10.91
C ALA A 47 -2.37 -17.46 9.43
N VAL A 48 -2.89 -18.32 8.55
CA VAL A 48 -2.99 -18.04 7.11
C VAL A 48 -3.94 -16.86 6.87
N THR A 49 -5.11 -16.86 7.50
CA THR A 49 -6.11 -15.79 7.32
C THR A 49 -5.57 -14.46 7.84
N GLY A 50 -4.84 -14.47 8.95
CA GLY A 50 -4.20 -13.27 9.50
C GLY A 50 -3.09 -12.73 8.60
N ALA A 51 -2.21 -13.60 8.08
CA ALA A 51 -1.16 -13.22 7.14
C ALA A 51 -1.75 -12.62 5.84
N GLN A 52 -2.81 -13.24 5.30
CA GLN A 52 -3.51 -12.71 4.12
C GLN A 52 -4.16 -11.34 4.39
N ARG A 53 -4.80 -11.17 5.56
CA ARG A 53 -5.35 -9.86 5.94
C ARG A 53 -4.27 -8.80 6.10
N ALA A 54 -3.10 -9.16 6.63
CA ALA A 54 -1.97 -8.25 6.76
C ALA A 54 -1.43 -7.84 5.38
N ALA A 55 -1.34 -8.78 4.43
CA ALA A 55 -0.93 -8.50 3.05
C ALA A 55 -1.94 -7.63 2.27
N SER A 56 -3.23 -7.79 2.53
CA SER A 56 -4.28 -6.99 1.87
C SER A 56 -4.47 -5.59 2.46
N ARG A 57 -3.87 -5.28 3.60
CA ARG A 57 -3.94 -3.94 4.18
C ARG A 57 -2.96 -3.03 3.43
N PRO A 58 -3.41 -1.86 2.95
CA PRO A 58 -2.49 -0.81 2.52
C PRO A 58 -1.52 -0.57 3.67
N SER A 59 -0.21 -0.67 3.40
CA SER A 59 0.77 -0.29 4.41
C SER A 59 0.58 1.20 4.73
N ASP A 60 0.75 1.60 5.99
CA ASP A 60 0.61 3.00 6.39
C ASP A 60 1.53 3.93 5.55
N GLY A 61 2.66 3.40 5.07
CA GLY A 61 3.55 4.09 4.14
C GLY A 61 2.97 4.29 2.74
N THR A 62 2.14 3.37 2.24
CA THR A 62 1.43 3.53 0.96
C THR A 62 0.39 4.64 1.04
N VAL A 63 -0.36 4.68 2.15
CA VAL A 63 -1.37 5.74 2.38
C VAL A 63 -0.71 7.11 2.52
N ALA A 64 0.44 7.18 3.20
CA ALA A 64 1.21 8.41 3.31
C ALA A 64 1.77 8.88 1.96
N LEU A 65 2.29 7.96 1.14
CA LEU A 65 2.82 8.25 -0.19
C LEU A 65 1.72 8.71 -1.16
N GLU A 66 0.55 8.07 -1.13
CA GLU A 66 -0.61 8.48 -1.95
C GLU A 66 -1.07 9.88 -1.59
N ARG A 67 -1.09 10.23 -0.29
CA ARG A 67 -1.43 11.57 0.17
C ARG A 67 -0.38 12.60 -0.27
N GLN A 68 0.92 12.30 -0.10
CA GLN A 68 2.01 13.16 -0.56
C GLN A 68 1.98 13.38 -2.07
N LEU A 69 1.66 12.35 -2.84
CA LEU A 69 1.51 12.45 -4.29
C LEU A 69 0.31 13.32 -4.68
N ALA A 70 -0.82 13.17 -3.99
CA ALA A 70 -2.01 14.00 -4.22
C ALA A 70 -1.72 15.48 -3.94
N ASP A 71 -1.02 15.78 -2.83
CA ASP A 71 -0.63 17.14 -2.47
C ASP A 71 0.33 17.75 -3.50
N ALA A 72 1.34 16.99 -3.94
CA ALA A 72 2.29 17.43 -4.97
C ALA A 72 1.61 17.68 -6.32
N LEU A 73 0.65 16.83 -6.72
CA LEU A 73 -0.12 17.03 -7.95
C LEU A 73 -1.00 18.29 -7.86
N ALA A 74 -1.64 18.53 -6.72
CA ALA A 74 -2.43 19.74 -6.50
C ALA A 74 -1.58 21.01 -6.63
N GLU A 75 -0.39 21.02 -6.03
CA GLU A 75 0.55 22.14 -6.11
C GLU A 75 1.01 22.41 -7.56
N VAL A 76 1.40 21.36 -8.29
CA VAL A 76 1.80 21.48 -9.71
C VAL A 76 0.66 22.02 -10.56
N THR A 77 -0.58 21.61 -10.29
CA THR A 77 -1.75 22.05 -11.07
C THR A 77 -2.01 23.54 -10.85
N VAL A 78 -1.93 24.00 -9.60
CA VAL A 78 -2.08 25.42 -9.25
C VAL A 78 -0.97 26.27 -9.88
N ASP A 79 0.27 25.80 -9.86
CA ASP A 79 1.38 26.54 -10.48
C ASP A 79 1.25 26.58 -12.01
N ALA A 80 0.80 25.48 -12.64
CA ALA A 80 0.54 25.42 -14.07
C ALA A 80 -0.56 26.41 -14.49
N ASP A 81 -1.67 26.47 -13.76
CA ASP A 81 -2.77 27.41 -14.03
C ASP A 81 -2.31 28.87 -13.91
N ARG A 82 -1.48 29.16 -12.89
CA ARG A 82 -0.90 30.49 -12.72
C ARG A 82 -0.02 30.87 -13.90
N ARG A 83 0.89 30.00 -14.32
CA ARG A 83 1.79 30.25 -15.47
C ARG A 83 1.00 30.44 -16.77
N LEU A 84 -0.07 29.67 -16.97
CA LEU A 84 -0.95 29.81 -18.13
C LEU A 84 -1.64 31.19 -18.14
N ALA A 85 -2.12 31.66 -16.99
CA ALA A 85 -2.72 32.99 -16.86
C ALA A 85 -1.71 34.13 -17.14
N GLU A 86 -0.48 34.00 -16.64
CA GLU A 86 0.62 34.94 -16.90
C GLU A 86 0.97 34.99 -18.40
N LEU A 87 1.10 33.83 -19.05
CA LEU A 87 1.35 33.73 -20.49
C LEU A 87 0.20 34.33 -21.32
N ALA A 88 -1.04 34.08 -20.96
CA ALA A 88 -2.20 34.64 -21.65
C ALA A 88 -2.21 36.17 -21.60
N THR A 89 -1.79 36.75 -20.47
CA THR A 89 -1.69 38.20 -20.32
C THR A 89 -0.59 38.77 -21.21
N LEU A 90 0.60 38.17 -21.22
CA LEU A 90 1.72 38.58 -22.07
C LEU A 90 1.37 38.53 -23.56
N VAL A 91 0.71 37.46 -24.01
CA VAL A 91 0.25 37.34 -25.40
C VAL A 91 -0.80 38.41 -25.74
N GLY A 92 -1.71 38.70 -24.81
CA GLY A 92 -2.70 39.77 -24.95
C GLY A 92 -2.06 41.15 -25.12
N ASP A 93 -1.03 41.45 -24.33
CA ASP A 93 -0.31 42.72 -24.39
C ASP A 93 0.53 42.86 -25.66
N LEU A 94 1.18 41.77 -26.12
CA LEU A 94 1.91 41.77 -27.39
C LEU A 94 0.98 42.08 -28.57
N ARG A 95 -0.18 41.42 -28.66
CA ARG A 95 -1.18 41.68 -29.71
C ARG A 95 -1.70 43.12 -29.69
N ARG A 96 -1.83 43.73 -28.51
CA ARG A 96 -2.22 45.14 -28.37
C ARG A 96 -1.13 46.11 -28.84
N HIS A 97 0.13 45.71 -28.76
CA HIS A 97 1.26 46.52 -29.22
C HIS A 97 1.49 46.43 -30.73
N GLU A 98 1.25 45.27 -31.35
CA GLU A 98 1.37 45.10 -32.81
C GLU A 98 0.24 45.78 -33.61
N GLY A 99 -0.90 46.05 -32.98
CA GLY A 99 -2.04 46.76 -33.59
C GLY A 99 -1.96 48.29 -33.55
N ARG A 100 -0.83 48.86 -33.10
CA ARG A 100 -0.57 50.31 -33.00
C ARG A 100 0.55 50.72 -33.94
#